data_AF-R4KE23-F1
#
_entry.id   AF-R4KE23-F1
#
_cell.length_a   1.000
_cell.length_b   1.000
_cell.length_c   1.000
_cell.angle_alpha   90.00
_cell.angle_beta   90.00
_cell.angle_gamma   90.00
#
_symmetry.space_group_name_H-M   'P 1'
#
loop_
_entity.id
_entity.type
_entity.pdbx_description
1 polymer ?
#
loop_
_entity_poly.entity_id
_entity_poly.type
_entity_poly.pdbx_seq_one_letter_code
_entity_poly.pdbx_strand_id
1 'polypeptide(L)'
;MLTEINIHKNDIKQKLCIRKILNCFKKNIFSLVIILLCIFLVFNLLMYDTGTNNVNLKSSFNVSRVYIVSIITGILIGFLLALFVEVWYRKRILQDRNRETSKNYARIFKADIERSYRLFRNKRFELIKITDITIVKNWLQGFGYISTELNREEIQQFINYYSRINKLMEYEERINEHLEGMQYTTLKNYPYMKEYRNLVAIFSFEINNLFKVDISKIKEKLIMLCG
;
A
#
# COMPACT_ATOMS: atom_id res chain seq x y z
N MET A 1 -15.79 -31.63 -0.86
CA MET A 1 -15.53 -30.38 -1.61
C MET A 1 -16.35 -29.16 -1.15
N LEU A 2 -17.64 -29.25 -0.80
CA LEU A 2 -18.42 -28.08 -0.32
C LEU A 2 -18.15 -27.68 1.15
N THR A 3 -17.71 -28.62 1.98
CA THR A 3 -17.40 -28.38 3.41
C THR A 3 -16.06 -27.66 3.61
N GLU A 4 -15.02 -27.99 2.84
CA GLU A 4 -13.71 -27.30 2.90
C GLU A 4 -13.79 -25.83 2.49
N ILE A 5 -14.63 -25.50 1.49
CA ILE A 5 -14.84 -24.12 1.04
C ILE A 5 -15.49 -23.27 2.15
N ASN A 6 -16.41 -23.85 2.93
CA ASN A 6 -17.06 -23.14 4.04
C ASN A 6 -16.16 -22.96 5.26
N ILE A 7 -15.31 -23.94 5.57
CA ILE A 7 -14.32 -23.84 6.65
C ILE A 7 -13.33 -22.70 6.32
N HIS A 8 -12.82 -22.65 5.08
CA HIS A 8 -11.89 -21.61 4.65
C HIS A 8 -12.53 -20.21 4.58
N LYS A 9 -13.83 -20.11 4.28
CA LYS A 9 -14.58 -18.85 4.30
C LYS A 9 -14.81 -18.33 5.73
N ASN A 10 -15.07 -19.22 6.68
CA ASN A 10 -15.24 -18.88 8.09
C ASN A 10 -13.90 -18.45 8.73
N ASP A 11 -12.80 -19.10 8.37
CA ASP A 11 -11.45 -18.76 8.86
C ASP A 11 -11.01 -17.36 8.39
N ILE A 12 -11.32 -17.01 7.14
CA ILE A 12 -11.07 -15.66 6.59
C ILE A 12 -11.97 -14.62 7.28
N LYS A 13 -13.25 -14.94 7.53
CA LYS A 13 -14.17 -14.05 8.27
C LYS A 13 -13.71 -13.83 9.71
N GLN A 14 -13.27 -14.87 10.41
CA GLN A 14 -12.73 -14.76 11.77
C GLN A 14 -11.44 -13.93 11.78
N LYS A 15 -10.48 -14.18 10.88
CA LYS A 15 -9.27 -13.36 10.74
C LYS A 15 -9.60 -11.89 10.47
N LEU A 16 -10.59 -11.60 9.62
CA LEU A 16 -11.04 -10.23 9.36
C LEU A 16 -11.73 -9.58 10.56
N CYS A 17 -12.53 -10.34 11.33
CA CYS A 17 -13.21 -9.86 12.52
C CYS A 17 -12.20 -9.54 13.63
N ILE A 18 -11.25 -10.45 13.89
CA ILE A 18 -10.13 -10.26 14.82
C ILE A 18 -9.29 -9.04 14.40
N ARG A 19 -9.01 -8.87 13.11
CA ARG A 19 -8.27 -7.71 12.57
C ARG A 19 -9.04 -6.40 12.72
N LYS A 20 -10.37 -6.41 12.58
CA LYS A 20 -11.24 -5.25 12.86
C LYS A 20 -11.25 -4.89 14.34
N ILE A 21 -11.39 -5.88 15.23
CA ILE A 21 -11.34 -5.68 16.68
C ILE A 21 -9.96 -5.13 17.08
N LEU A 22 -8.87 -5.73 16.60
CA LEU A 22 -7.50 -5.24 16.81
C LEU A 22 -7.31 -3.81 16.32
N ASN A 23 -7.82 -3.46 15.14
CA ASN A 23 -7.76 -2.09 14.62
C ASN A 23 -8.61 -1.10 15.43
N CYS A 24 -9.75 -1.56 15.98
CA CYS A 24 -10.61 -0.76 16.85
C CYS A 24 -9.92 -0.46 18.19
N PHE A 25 -9.32 -1.48 18.81
CA PHE A 25 -8.45 -1.29 19.97
C PHE A 25 -7.28 -0.37 19.63
N LYS A 26 -6.62 -0.56 18.48
CA LYS A 26 -5.50 0.28 18.02
C LYS A 26 -5.80 1.77 17.92
N LYS A 27 -7.06 2.12 17.66
CA LYS A 27 -7.52 3.51 17.48
C LYS A 27 -7.93 4.15 18.81
N ASN A 28 -8.41 3.36 19.76
CA ASN A 28 -8.98 3.83 21.03
C ASN A 28 -8.12 3.53 22.27
N ILE A 29 -6.96 2.89 22.14
CA ILE A 29 -6.03 2.59 23.25
C ILE A 29 -5.72 3.84 24.09
N PHE A 30 -5.59 5.03 23.48
CA PHE A 30 -5.35 6.26 24.22
C PHE A 30 -6.47 6.61 25.20
N SER A 31 -7.73 6.53 24.75
CA SER A 31 -8.90 6.74 25.59
C SER A 31 -9.00 5.67 26.68
N LEU A 32 -8.72 4.41 26.33
CA LEU A 32 -8.78 3.29 27.26
C LEU A 32 -7.74 3.39 28.39
N VAL A 33 -6.51 3.82 28.06
CA VAL A 33 -5.44 4.07 29.04
C VAL A 33 -5.77 5.25 29.94
N ILE A 34 -6.33 6.35 29.40
CA ILE A 34 -6.76 7.51 30.19
C ILE A 34 -7.88 7.13 31.16
N ILE A 35 -8.88 6.38 30.69
CA ILE A 35 -10.00 5.92 31.53
C ILE A 35 -9.47 5.05 32.67
N LEU A 36 -8.53 4.13 32.39
CA LEU A 36 -7.90 3.31 33.43
C LEU A 36 -7.13 4.15 34.47
N LEU A 37 -6.42 5.19 34.02
CA LEU A 37 -5.72 6.15 34.90
C LEU A 37 -6.69 6.95 35.77
N CYS A 38 -7.80 7.42 35.21
CA CYS A 38 -8.83 8.14 35.96
C CYS A 38 -9.51 7.26 37.01
N ILE A 39 -9.88 6.03 36.65
CA ILE A 39 -10.47 5.05 37.60
C ILE A 39 -9.46 4.74 38.73
N PHE A 40 -8.18 4.63 38.39
CA PHE A 40 -7.12 4.38 39.37
C PHE A 40 -6.93 5.54 40.36
N LEU A 41 -6.92 6.80 39.89
CA LEU A 41 -6.84 7.97 40.77
C LEU A 41 -8.03 8.02 41.74
N VAL A 42 -9.25 7.77 41.24
CA VAL A 42 -10.47 7.74 42.06
C VAL A 42 -10.42 6.60 43.08
N PHE A 43 -9.97 5.40 42.69
CA PHE A 43 -9.87 4.26 43.60
C PHE A 43 -8.86 4.51 44.74
N ASN A 44 -7.70 5.09 44.45
CA ASN A 44 -6.72 5.44 45.49
C ASN A 44 -7.26 6.53 46.44
N LEU A 45 -7.95 7.53 45.91
CA LEU A 45 -8.61 8.57 46.73
C LEU A 45 -9.65 7.97 47.69
N LEU A 46 -10.52 7.07 47.20
CA LEU A 46 -11.54 6.40 48.03
C LEU A 46 -10.94 5.50 49.12
N MET A 47 -9.85 4.80 48.81
CA MET A 47 -9.15 3.94 49.77
C MET A 47 -8.36 4.75 50.81
N TYR A 48 -7.90 5.95 50.45
CA TYR A 48 -7.21 6.86 51.37
C TYR A 48 -8.19 7.47 52.38
N ASP A 49 -9.37 7.90 51.93
CA ASP A 49 -10.40 8.57 52.75
C ASP A 49 -11.09 7.61 53.74
N THR A 50 -11.20 6.33 53.40
CA THR A 50 -11.74 5.30 54.31
C THR A 50 -10.73 4.83 55.36
N GLY A 51 -9.44 5.11 55.19
CA GLY A 51 -8.37 4.71 56.11
C GLY A 51 -8.14 5.67 57.30
N THR A 52 -8.60 6.91 57.22
CA THR A 52 -8.37 7.96 58.24
C THR A 52 -9.44 7.97 59.35
N ASN A 53 -10.59 7.34 59.14
CA ASN A 53 -11.72 7.40 60.09
C ASN A 53 -11.70 6.34 61.21
N ASN A 54 -10.71 5.45 61.28
CA ASN A 54 -10.60 4.45 62.36
C ASN A 54 -9.14 4.20 62.74
N VAL A 55 -8.58 5.11 63.54
CA VAL A 55 -7.21 5.01 64.04
C VAL A 55 -7.19 4.20 65.34
N ASN A 56 -7.11 2.88 65.23
CA ASN A 56 -6.70 1.99 66.33
C ASN A 56 -5.90 0.81 65.77
N LEU A 57 -4.57 0.84 65.96
CA LEU A 57 -3.53 -0.23 65.88
C LEU A 57 -3.53 -1.30 64.76
N LYS A 58 -4.56 -1.41 63.91
CA LYS A 58 -4.60 -2.17 62.63
C LYS A 58 -4.04 -1.36 61.45
N SER A 59 -3.60 -0.13 61.69
CA SER A 59 -3.21 0.86 60.67
C SER A 59 -1.93 0.47 59.92
N SER A 60 -0.95 -0.18 60.56
CA SER A 60 0.30 -0.58 59.88
C SER A 60 0.10 -1.65 58.80
N PHE A 61 -0.88 -2.55 59.00
CA PHE A 61 -1.21 -3.62 58.06
C PHE A 61 -2.03 -3.13 56.85
N ASN A 62 -2.85 -2.10 57.05
CA ASN A 62 -3.57 -1.44 55.96
C ASN A 62 -2.65 -0.55 55.12
N VAL A 63 -1.74 0.19 55.77
CA VAL A 63 -0.76 1.04 55.08
C VAL A 63 0.19 0.19 54.21
N SER A 64 0.66 -0.97 54.70
CA SER A 64 1.51 -1.87 53.93
C SER A 64 0.79 -2.51 52.73
N ARG A 65 -0.50 -2.83 52.84
CA ARG A 65 -1.33 -3.28 51.70
C ARG A 65 -1.48 -2.21 50.63
N VAL A 66 -1.74 -0.96 51.03
CA VAL A 66 -1.83 0.17 50.09
C VAL A 66 -0.49 0.37 49.38
N TYR A 67 0.63 0.22 50.09
CA TYR A 67 1.96 0.32 49.51
C TYR A 67 2.26 -0.77 48.47
N ILE A 68 1.93 -2.02 48.77
CA ILE A 68 2.10 -3.15 47.85
C ILE A 68 1.22 -2.99 46.60
N VAL A 69 -0.04 -2.58 46.79
CA VAL A 69 -0.97 -2.32 45.67
C VAL A 69 -0.45 -1.18 44.79
N SER A 70 0.09 -0.11 45.38
CA SER A 70 0.71 1.01 44.66
C SER A 70 1.95 0.59 43.86
N ILE A 71 2.82 -0.26 44.43
CA ILE A 71 4.00 -0.80 43.72
C ILE A 71 3.57 -1.67 42.53
N ILE A 72 2.67 -2.63 42.75
CA ILE A 72 2.19 -3.54 41.69
C ILE A 72 1.54 -2.74 40.55
N THR A 73 0.76 -1.72 40.89
CA THR A 73 0.12 -0.86 39.89
C THR A 73 1.11 0.06 39.17
N GLY A 74 2.11 0.60 39.86
CA GLY A 74 3.21 1.33 39.23
C GLY A 74 3.97 0.48 38.20
N ILE A 75 4.23 -0.79 38.52
CA ILE A 75 4.84 -1.76 37.60
C ILE A 75 3.95 -2.00 36.38
N LEU A 76 2.63 -2.19 36.58
CA LEU A 76 1.65 -2.38 35.51
C LEU A 76 1.55 -1.17 34.58
N ILE A 77 1.53 0.05 35.13
CA ILE A 77 1.50 1.29 34.34
C ILE A 77 2.81 1.45 33.55
N GLY A 78 3.96 1.22 34.19
CA GLY A 78 5.26 1.26 33.52
C GLY A 78 5.35 0.27 32.36
N PHE A 79 4.85 -0.96 32.56
CA PHE A 79 4.79 -1.99 31.52
C PHE A 79 3.88 -1.59 30.35
N LEU A 80 2.70 -1.03 30.62
CA LEU A 80 1.79 -0.56 29.59
C LEU A 80 2.37 0.62 28.79
N LEU A 81 3.05 1.55 29.46
CA LEU A 81 3.75 2.66 28.80
C LEU A 81 4.89 2.17 27.91
N ALA A 82 5.67 1.19 28.36
CA ALA A 82 6.75 0.60 27.56
C ALA A 82 6.22 -0.07 26.28
N LEU A 83 5.16 -0.89 26.40
CA LEU A 83 4.48 -1.49 25.25
C LEU A 83 3.92 -0.42 24.29
N PHE A 84 3.39 0.69 24.82
CA PHE A 84 2.90 1.79 24.01
C PHE A 84 4.02 2.46 23.20
N VAL A 85 5.14 2.79 23.86
CA VAL A 85 6.31 3.40 23.19
C VAL A 85 6.82 2.48 22.09
N GLU A 86 6.90 1.17 22.33
CA GLU A 86 7.32 0.20 21.33
C GLU A 86 6.37 0.16 20.12
N VAL A 87 5.05 0.09 20.35
CA VAL A 87 4.05 0.07 19.28
C VAL A 87 4.04 1.37 18.48
N TRP A 88 4.15 2.51 19.15
CA TRP A 88 4.20 3.83 18.51
C TRP A 88 5.48 3.99 17.69
N TYR A 89 6.63 3.60 18.24
CA TYR A 89 7.93 3.66 17.56
C TYR A 89 7.98 2.75 16.33
N ARG A 90 7.50 1.50 16.45
CA ARG A 90 7.36 0.59 15.30
C ARG A 90 6.45 1.16 14.21
N LYS A 91 5.30 1.75 14.59
CA LYS A 91 4.42 2.41 13.61
C LYS A 91 5.13 3.56 12.89
N ARG A 92 5.87 4.39 13.62
CA ARG A 92 6.57 5.55 13.08
C ARG A 92 7.66 5.14 12.09
N ILE A 93 8.51 4.18 12.46
CA ILE A 93 9.53 3.61 11.55
C ILE A 93 8.89 3.02 10.29
N LEU A 94 7.80 2.28 10.45
CA LEU A 94 7.14 1.63 9.32
C LEU A 94 6.47 2.65 8.39
N GLN A 95 5.96 3.75 8.93
CA GLN A 95 5.47 4.90 8.17
C GLN A 95 6.62 5.60 7.43
N ASP A 96 7.74 5.87 8.09
CA ASP A 96 8.90 6.53 7.47
C ASP A 96 9.48 5.67 6.33
N ARG A 97 9.64 4.36 6.56
CA ARG A 97 10.09 3.41 5.54
C ARG A 97 9.11 3.32 4.36
N ASN A 98 7.81 3.28 4.63
CA ASN A 98 6.79 3.26 3.57
C ASN A 98 6.78 4.57 2.77
N ARG A 99 6.98 5.71 3.42
CA ARG A 99 7.08 7.02 2.76
C ARG A 99 8.28 7.09 1.84
N GLU A 100 9.45 6.64 2.30
CA GLU A 100 10.66 6.58 1.48
C GLU A 100 10.51 5.60 0.31
N THR A 101 9.86 4.45 0.55
CA THR A 101 9.55 3.46 -0.49
C THR A 101 8.58 4.02 -1.52
N SER A 102 7.52 4.71 -1.09
CA SER A 102 6.54 5.39 -1.95
C SER A 102 7.22 6.46 -2.81
N LYS A 103 8.12 7.27 -2.21
CA LYS A 103 8.94 8.27 -2.90
C LYS A 103 9.83 7.64 -3.98
N ASN A 104 10.47 6.51 -3.68
CA ASN A 104 11.29 5.79 -4.65
C ASN A 104 10.45 5.25 -5.81
N TYR A 105 9.30 4.63 -5.55
CA TYR A 105 8.42 4.17 -6.62
C TYR A 105 7.82 5.34 -7.43
N ALA A 106 7.51 6.47 -6.80
CA ALA A 106 7.04 7.66 -7.50
C ALA A 106 8.09 8.18 -8.51
N ARG A 107 9.38 8.19 -8.13
CA ARG A 107 10.48 8.53 -9.04
C ARG A 107 10.58 7.57 -10.22
N ILE A 108 10.45 6.26 -9.95
CA ILE A 108 10.48 5.23 -10.97
C ILE A 108 9.34 5.43 -11.97
N PHE A 109 8.09 5.59 -11.51
CA PHE A 109 6.95 5.79 -12.42
C PHE A 109 7.03 7.12 -13.17
N LYS A 110 7.52 8.18 -12.53
CA LYS A 110 7.76 9.45 -13.23
C LYS A 110 8.73 9.25 -14.40
N ALA A 111 9.86 8.60 -14.16
CA ALA A 111 10.86 8.33 -15.19
C ALA A 111 10.31 7.42 -16.30
N ASP A 112 9.51 6.42 -15.92
CA ASP A 112 8.86 5.47 -16.83
C ASP A 112 7.84 6.14 -17.76
N ILE A 113 6.94 6.97 -17.20
CA ILE A 113 5.97 7.76 -17.97
C ILE A 113 6.70 8.70 -18.93
N GLU A 114 7.75 9.37 -18.46
CA GLU A 114 8.52 10.29 -19.29
C GLU A 114 9.26 9.59 -20.43
N ARG A 115 9.87 8.43 -20.13
CA ARG A 115 10.54 7.58 -21.14
C ARG A 115 9.55 7.11 -22.19
N SER A 116 8.42 6.56 -21.78
CA SER A 116 7.35 6.10 -22.67
C SER A 116 6.87 7.23 -23.58
N TYR A 117 6.62 8.41 -23.00
CA TYR A 117 6.21 9.60 -23.75
C TYR A 117 7.24 10.00 -24.80
N ARG A 118 8.55 9.97 -24.48
CA ARG A 118 9.63 10.26 -25.44
C ARG A 118 9.70 9.22 -26.57
N LEU A 119 9.60 7.93 -26.24
CA LEU A 119 9.63 6.84 -27.21
C LEU A 119 8.53 6.97 -28.25
N PHE A 120 7.27 7.11 -27.80
CA PHE A 120 6.12 7.15 -28.71
C PHE A 120 5.95 8.49 -29.44
N ARG A 121 6.56 9.58 -28.96
CA ARG A 121 6.47 10.90 -29.59
C ARG A 121 7.33 10.98 -30.86
N ASN A 122 8.43 10.25 -30.93
CA ASN A 122 9.24 10.10 -32.15
C ASN A 122 8.60 9.05 -33.05
N LYS A 123 7.55 9.44 -33.79
CA LYS A 123 6.62 8.61 -34.57
C LYS A 123 7.20 7.73 -35.70
N ARG A 124 8.50 7.44 -35.76
CA ARG A 124 9.09 6.59 -36.81
C ARG A 124 9.15 5.13 -36.38
N PHE A 125 7.99 4.51 -36.21
CA PHE A 125 7.87 3.05 -36.19
C PHE A 125 7.82 2.56 -37.64
N GLU A 126 8.95 2.64 -38.33
CA GLU A 126 9.13 1.87 -39.57
C GLU A 126 9.37 0.39 -39.20
N LEU A 127 9.39 -0.52 -40.17
CA LEU A 127 9.56 -2.00 -40.06
C LEU A 127 10.73 -2.51 -39.18
N ILE A 128 11.44 -1.60 -38.52
CA ILE A 128 12.44 -1.82 -37.50
C ILE A 128 11.75 -2.42 -36.26
N LYS A 129 12.40 -3.43 -35.67
CA LYS A 129 12.02 -4.00 -34.37
C LYS A 129 11.66 -2.88 -33.40
N ILE A 130 10.45 -2.93 -32.85
CA ILE A 130 10.01 -1.94 -31.88
C ILE A 130 10.92 -2.12 -30.64
N THR A 131 11.54 -1.04 -30.19
CA THR A 131 12.40 -1.06 -29.01
C THR A 131 11.54 -1.25 -27.77
N ASP A 132 11.77 -2.38 -27.07
CA ASP A 132 11.05 -2.84 -25.89
C ASP A 132 10.43 -1.71 -25.05
N ILE A 133 9.10 -1.68 -25.01
CA ILE A 133 8.34 -0.87 -24.05
C ILE A 133 8.70 -1.38 -22.67
N THR A 134 9.63 -0.70 -22.01
CA THR A 134 10.17 -1.15 -20.72
C THR A 134 9.25 -0.68 -19.61
N ILE A 135 8.23 -1.46 -19.24
CA ILE A 135 7.43 -1.20 -18.03
C ILE A 135 8.25 -1.59 -16.80
N VAL A 136 8.04 -0.86 -15.69
CA VAL A 136 8.40 -1.34 -14.35
C VAL A 136 7.83 -2.76 -14.15
N LYS A 137 8.71 -3.78 -14.15
CA LYS A 137 8.36 -5.22 -14.12
C LYS A 137 7.32 -5.60 -13.05
N ASN A 138 7.28 -4.84 -11.95
CA ASN A 138 6.29 -4.96 -10.87
C ASN A 138 5.52 -3.65 -10.63
N TRP A 139 4.99 -3.01 -11.68
CA TRP A 139 4.24 -1.76 -11.54
C TRP A 139 3.02 -1.91 -10.60
N LEU A 140 2.40 -3.09 -10.53
CA LEU A 140 1.33 -3.39 -9.57
C LEU A 140 1.81 -3.33 -8.11
N GLN A 141 3.03 -3.80 -7.84
CA GLN A 141 3.61 -3.73 -6.50
C GLN A 141 3.93 -2.28 -6.13
N GLY A 142 4.54 -1.53 -7.05
CA GLY A 142 4.78 -0.10 -6.88
C GLY A 142 3.47 0.66 -6.67
N PHE A 143 2.45 0.38 -7.48
CA PHE A 143 1.11 0.95 -7.33
C PHE A 143 0.50 0.64 -5.96
N GLY A 144 0.72 -0.56 -5.41
CA GLY A 144 0.29 -0.91 -4.06
C GLY A 144 0.82 0.05 -2.98
N TYR A 145 2.05 0.54 -3.14
CA TYR A 145 2.64 1.53 -2.22
C TYR A 145 2.09 2.94 -2.43
N ILE A 146 1.92 3.37 -3.68
CA ILE A 146 1.53 4.76 -4.00
C ILE A 146 0.02 4.96 -3.97
N SER A 147 -0.78 3.92 -4.19
CA SER A 147 -2.25 3.98 -4.24
C SER A 147 -2.87 4.56 -2.97
N THR A 148 -2.19 4.45 -1.83
CA THR A 148 -2.61 5.05 -0.56
C THR A 148 -2.53 6.58 -0.55
N GLU A 149 -1.69 7.16 -1.41
CA GLU A 149 -1.47 8.60 -1.56
C GLU A 149 -2.30 9.21 -2.69
N LEU A 150 -2.93 8.37 -3.53
CA LEU A 150 -3.70 8.78 -4.70
C LEU A 150 -5.20 8.87 -4.40
N ASN A 151 -5.86 9.86 -4.98
CA ASN A 151 -7.32 9.93 -4.98
C ASN A 151 -7.93 9.01 -6.06
N ARG A 152 -9.26 8.85 -6.04
CA ARG A 152 -9.96 7.94 -6.97
C ARG A 152 -9.76 8.29 -8.44
N GLU A 153 -9.71 9.57 -8.78
CA GLU A 153 -9.50 10.02 -10.16
C GLU A 153 -8.08 9.74 -10.64
N GLU A 154 -7.08 10.03 -9.81
CA GLU A 154 -5.67 9.72 -10.05
C GLU A 154 -5.45 8.21 -10.21
N ILE A 155 -6.10 7.39 -9.37
CA ILE A 155 -6.06 5.93 -9.51
C ILE A 155 -6.63 5.50 -10.87
N GLN A 156 -7.77 6.06 -11.27
CA GLN A 156 -8.40 5.71 -12.54
C GLN A 156 -7.51 6.09 -13.73
N GLN A 157 -6.93 7.29 -13.72
CA GLN A 157 -5.99 7.74 -14.74
C GLN A 157 -4.76 6.81 -14.79
N PHE A 158 -4.30 6.30 -13.64
CA PHE A 158 -3.06 5.52 -13.53
C PHE A 158 -3.27 4.13 -14.11
N ILE A 159 -4.39 3.51 -13.73
CA ILE A 159 -4.82 2.22 -14.27
C ILE A 159 -5.08 2.34 -15.77
N ASN A 160 -5.76 3.41 -16.23
CA ASN A 160 -6.03 3.62 -17.65
C ASN A 160 -4.73 3.75 -18.47
N TYR A 161 -3.75 4.50 -17.95
CA TYR A 161 -2.44 4.64 -18.58
C TYR A 161 -1.71 3.29 -18.68
N TYR A 162 -1.47 2.62 -17.55
CA TYR A 162 -0.71 1.36 -17.53
C TYR A 162 -1.44 0.20 -18.21
N SER A 163 -2.78 0.18 -18.21
CA SER A 163 -3.55 -0.80 -18.98
C SER A 163 -3.33 -0.66 -20.48
N ARG A 164 -3.21 0.58 -21.00
CA ARG A 164 -2.89 0.80 -22.42
C ARG A 164 -1.45 0.43 -22.75
N ILE A 165 -0.50 0.73 -21.86
CA ILE A 165 0.89 0.31 -22.04
C ILE A 165 1.00 -1.22 -22.09
N ASN A 166 0.28 -1.95 -21.22
CA ASN A 166 0.25 -3.42 -21.27
C ASN A 166 -0.26 -3.96 -22.62
N LYS A 167 -1.31 -3.36 -23.19
CA LYS A 167 -1.81 -3.73 -24.52
C LYS A 167 -0.78 -3.45 -25.62
N LEU A 168 -0.10 -2.30 -25.53
CA LEU A 168 0.95 -1.95 -26.48
C LEU A 168 2.12 -2.95 -26.43
N MET A 169 2.50 -3.42 -25.25
CA MET A 169 3.49 -4.50 -25.10
C MET A 169 3.07 -5.80 -25.78
N GLU A 170 1.82 -6.23 -25.59
CA GLU A 170 1.30 -7.45 -26.22
C GLU A 170 1.36 -7.34 -27.75
N TYR A 171 0.98 -6.18 -28.29
CA TYR A 171 1.08 -5.93 -29.73
C TYR A 171 2.53 -5.85 -30.22
N GLU A 172 3.43 -5.25 -29.44
CA GLU A 172 4.86 -5.20 -29.72
C GLU A 172 5.46 -6.62 -29.80
N GLU A 173 5.17 -7.48 -28.83
CA GLU A 173 5.66 -8.86 -28.79
C GLU A 173 5.22 -9.63 -30.04
N ARG A 174 3.93 -9.57 -30.38
CA ARG A 174 3.39 -10.20 -31.59
C ARG A 174 3.99 -9.64 -32.88
N ILE A 175 4.16 -8.32 -32.97
CA ILE A 175 4.81 -7.68 -34.13
C ILE A 175 6.25 -8.17 -34.26
N ASN A 176 6.97 -8.28 -33.15
CA ASN A 176 8.34 -8.77 -33.11
C ASN A 176 8.44 -10.25 -33.51
N GLU A 177 7.50 -11.11 -33.09
CA GLU A 177 7.40 -12.51 -33.57
C GLU A 177 7.21 -12.58 -35.09
N HIS A 178 6.32 -11.76 -35.65
CA HIS A 178 6.14 -11.68 -37.10
C HIS A 178 7.40 -11.21 -37.81
N LEU A 179 8.12 -10.21 -37.27
CA LEU A 179 9.38 -9.71 -37.83
C LEU A 179 10.47 -10.80 -37.79
N GLU A 180 10.57 -11.58 -36.72
CA GLU A 180 11.48 -12.73 -36.62
C GLU A 180 11.14 -13.79 -37.67
N GLY A 181 9.86 -14.13 -37.85
CA GLY A 181 9.42 -15.07 -38.90
C GLY A 181 9.73 -14.57 -40.33
N MET A 182 9.71 -13.26 -40.56
CA MET A 182 10.10 -12.66 -41.83
C MET A 182 11.60 -12.71 -42.10
N GLN A 183 12.46 -12.84 -41.08
CA GLN A 183 13.90 -13.00 -41.31
C GLN A 183 14.25 -14.31 -42.01
N TYR A 184 13.42 -15.34 -41.83
CA TYR A 184 13.62 -16.68 -42.40
C TYR A 184 12.88 -16.90 -43.73
N THR A 185 12.16 -15.90 -44.24
CA THR A 185 11.33 -16.03 -45.45
C THR A 185 11.43 -14.79 -46.34
N THR A 186 11.37 -14.94 -47.66
CA THR A 186 11.27 -13.78 -48.56
C THR A 186 9.95 -13.06 -48.34
N LEU A 187 9.96 -11.73 -48.15
CA LEU A 187 8.77 -10.90 -47.84
C LEU A 187 7.54 -11.17 -48.71
N LYS A 188 7.72 -11.49 -50.00
CA LYS A 188 6.63 -11.83 -50.93
C LYS A 188 5.89 -13.12 -50.59
N ASN A 189 6.55 -14.04 -49.89
CA ASN A 189 6.05 -15.39 -49.59
C ASN A 189 5.59 -15.52 -48.13
N TYR A 190 5.61 -14.44 -47.35
CA TYR A 190 5.19 -14.50 -45.95
C TYR A 190 3.65 -14.58 -45.86
N PRO A 191 3.07 -15.70 -45.38
CA PRO A 191 1.64 -15.95 -45.47
C PRO A 191 0.79 -15.04 -44.56
N TYR A 192 1.38 -14.47 -43.52
CA TYR A 192 0.68 -13.64 -42.53
C TYR A 192 0.88 -12.12 -42.74
N MET A 193 1.26 -11.69 -43.95
CA MET A 193 1.53 -10.25 -44.21
C MET A 193 0.32 -9.33 -43.95
N LYS A 194 -0.89 -9.83 -44.19
CA LYS A 194 -2.13 -9.09 -43.90
C LYS A 194 -2.34 -8.90 -42.40
N GLU A 195 -2.06 -9.93 -41.60
CA GLU A 195 -2.17 -9.88 -40.14
C GLU A 195 -1.13 -8.91 -39.55
N TYR A 196 0.11 -9.00 -39.99
CA TYR A 196 1.18 -8.08 -39.59
C TYR A 196 0.78 -6.60 -39.83
N ARG A 197 0.28 -6.26 -41.03
CA ARG A 197 -0.16 -4.89 -41.35
C ARG A 197 -1.31 -4.43 -40.45
N ASN A 198 -2.25 -5.31 -40.14
CA ASN A 198 -3.35 -5.01 -39.23
C ASN A 198 -2.84 -4.77 -37.80
N LEU A 199 -1.90 -5.58 -37.31
CA LEU A 199 -1.30 -5.39 -35.99
C LEU A 199 -0.56 -4.05 -35.87
N VAL A 200 0.23 -3.68 -36.88
CA VAL A 200 0.90 -2.37 -36.92
C VAL A 200 -0.10 -1.21 -36.92
N ALA A 201 -1.23 -1.35 -37.64
CA ALA A 201 -2.29 -0.35 -37.65
C ALA A 201 -2.99 -0.22 -36.29
N ILE A 202 -3.29 -1.35 -35.63
CA ILE A 202 -3.88 -1.38 -34.29
C ILE A 202 -2.91 -0.80 -33.25
N PHE A 203 -1.63 -1.17 -33.32
CA PHE A 203 -0.58 -0.63 -32.46
C PHE A 203 -0.48 0.90 -32.60
N SER A 204 -0.47 1.41 -33.83
CA SER A 204 -0.46 2.85 -34.12
C SER A 204 -1.71 3.55 -33.58
N PHE A 205 -2.87 2.91 -33.68
CA PHE A 205 -4.13 3.43 -33.12
C PHE A 205 -4.09 3.50 -31.58
N GLU A 206 -3.58 2.46 -30.93
CA GLU A 206 -3.46 2.43 -29.47
C GLU A 206 -2.42 3.43 -28.94
N ILE A 207 -1.33 3.69 -29.67
CA ILE A 207 -0.40 4.78 -29.34
C ILE A 207 -1.12 6.13 -29.37
N ASN A 208 -1.90 6.40 -30.42
CA ASN A 208 -2.65 7.64 -30.51
C ASN A 208 -3.66 7.78 -29.36
N ASN A 209 -4.26 6.66 -28.94
CA ASN A 209 -5.14 6.65 -27.78
C ASN A 209 -4.36 6.88 -26.49
N LEU A 210 -3.19 6.27 -26.29
CA LEU A 210 -2.35 6.50 -25.11
C LEU A 210 -2.12 8.00 -24.87
N PHE A 211 -1.83 8.77 -25.93
CA PHE A 211 -1.66 10.23 -25.85
C PHE A 211 -2.92 11.03 -25.54
N LYS A 212 -4.11 10.42 -25.66
CA LYS A 212 -5.39 11.03 -25.23
C LYS A 212 -5.72 10.75 -23.76
N VAL A 213 -4.98 9.88 -23.08
CA VAL A 213 -5.19 9.67 -21.64
C VAL A 213 -4.73 10.93 -20.91
N ASP A 214 -5.63 11.54 -20.15
CA ASP A 214 -5.25 12.61 -19.25
C ASP A 214 -4.38 12.03 -18.12
N ILE A 215 -3.10 12.43 -18.14
CA ILE A 215 -2.09 12.05 -17.15
C ILE A 215 -1.60 13.25 -16.35
N SER A 216 -2.23 14.43 -16.52
CA SER A 216 -1.78 15.69 -15.90
C SER A 216 -1.76 15.58 -14.37
N LYS A 217 -2.88 15.21 -13.76
CA LYS A 217 -3.03 15.08 -12.31
C LYS A 217 -2.07 14.05 -11.72
N ILE A 218 -1.92 12.89 -12.36
CA ILE A 218 -0.94 11.88 -11.93
C ILE A 218 0.47 12.42 -12.00
N LYS A 219 0.83 13.08 -13.10
CA LYS A 219 2.18 13.61 -13.28
C LYS A 219 2.50 14.63 -12.20
N GLU A 220 1.57 15.54 -11.91
CA GLU A 220 1.68 16.50 -10.80
C GLU A 220 1.82 15.78 -9.46
N LYS A 221 0.97 14.80 -9.18
CA LYS A 221 0.99 14.04 -7.92
C LYS A 221 2.28 13.26 -7.73
N LEU A 222 2.78 12.61 -8.78
CA LEU A 222 4.08 11.91 -8.77
C LEU A 222 5.23 12.89 -8.51
N ILE A 223 5.18 14.11 -9.07
CA ILE A 223 6.18 15.15 -8.79
C ILE A 223 6.12 15.58 -7.32
N MET A 224 4.93 15.79 -6.75
CA MET A 224 4.77 16.14 -5.33
C MET A 224 5.32 15.05 -4.41
N LEU A 225 5.07 13.78 -4.71
CA LEU A 225 5.57 12.64 -3.94
C LEU A 225 7.09 12.44 -4.06
N CYS A 226 7.73 13.02 -5.09
CA CYS A 226 9.18 13.05 -5.24
C CYS A 226 9.86 14.14 -4.40
N GLY A 227 9.11 15.15 -3.93
CA GLY A 227 9.56 16.23 -3.04
C GLY A 227 9.81 15.73 -1.62
#